data_AF-A0A365ZHZ9-F1
#
_entry.id   AF-A0A365ZHZ9-F1
#
_cell.length_a   1.000
_cell.length_b   1.000
_cell.length_c   1.000
_cell.angle_alpha   90.00
_cell.angle_beta   90.00
_cell.angle_gamma   90.00
#
_symmetry.space_group_name_H-M   'P 1'
#
loop_
_entity.id
_entity.type
_entity.pdbx_description
1 polymer ?
#
loop_
_entity_poly.entity_id
_entity_poly.type
_entity_poly.pdbx_seq_one_letter_code
_entity_poly.pdbx_strand_id
1 'polypeptide(L)'
;MRRTVRFADAVRALVERGDTTFIGVGPHPVLCSSVVETADAIGVEATATGSLRRDDGGPRRFLTGVGQAWAWGVPVAWGARHTPEQRRRRVLDLVSRHTAAVLGHSWTTRCSP
;
A
#
# COMPACT_ATOMS: atom_id res chain seq x y z
N MET A 1 -8.29 -17.39 12.68
CA MET A 1 -8.11 -17.55 11.21
C MET A 1 -7.56 -18.96 10.96
N ARG A 2 -8.09 -19.70 9.97
CA ARG A 2 -7.65 -21.09 9.64
C ARG A 2 -7.52 -21.35 8.13
N ARG A 3 -7.74 -20.36 7.28
CA ARG A 3 -7.66 -20.50 5.82
C ARG A 3 -6.28 -20.07 5.34
N THR A 4 -5.78 -20.73 4.29
CA THR A 4 -4.52 -20.39 3.62
C THR A 4 -4.55 -18.94 3.12
N VAL A 5 -3.48 -18.19 3.41
CA VAL A 5 -3.28 -16.85 2.87
C VAL A 5 -2.81 -16.99 1.42
N ARG A 6 -3.67 -16.64 0.47
CA ARG A 6 -3.38 -16.68 -0.98
C ARG A 6 -2.71 -15.38 -1.44
N PHE A 7 -1.55 -15.06 -0.87
CA PHE A 7 -0.86 -13.79 -1.14
C PHE A 7 -0.42 -13.65 -2.61
N ALA A 8 0.24 -14.68 -3.14
CA ALA A 8 0.70 -14.67 -4.54
C ALA A 8 -0.45 -14.55 -5.54
N ASP A 9 -1.57 -15.26 -5.31
CA ASP A 9 -2.77 -15.14 -6.15
C ASP A 9 -3.30 -13.70 -6.15
N ALA A 10 -3.32 -13.04 -4.98
CA ALA A 10 -3.77 -11.66 -4.85
C ALA A 10 -2.83 -10.66 -5.55
N VAL A 11 -1.51 -10.84 -5.43
CA VAL A 11 -0.53 -9.99 -6.13
C VAL A 11 -0.67 -10.18 -7.63
N ARG A 12 -0.72 -11.42 -8.13
CA ARG A 12 -0.92 -11.71 -9.56
C ARG A 12 -2.17 -11.00 -10.09
N ALA A 13 -3.30 -11.13 -9.41
CA ALA A 13 -4.55 -10.49 -9.82
C ALA A 13 -4.46 -8.94 -9.85
N LEU A 14 -3.68 -8.33 -8.96
CA LEU A 14 -3.45 -6.88 -8.96
C LEU A 14 -2.55 -6.46 -10.13
N VAL A 15 -1.46 -7.19 -10.35
CA VAL A 15 -0.51 -6.93 -11.45
C VAL A 15 -1.17 -7.10 -12.81
N GLU A 16 -2.00 -8.13 -12.99
CA GLU A 16 -2.80 -8.35 -14.21
C GLU A 16 -3.81 -7.21 -14.47
N ARG A 17 -4.23 -6.49 -13.43
CA ARG A 17 -5.08 -5.28 -13.53
C ARG A 17 -4.27 -4.00 -13.81
N GLY A 18 -2.95 -4.09 -13.88
CA GLY A 18 -2.04 -2.97 -14.11
C GLY A 18 -1.49 -2.31 -12.86
N ASP A 19 -1.80 -2.82 -11.66
CA ASP A 19 -1.23 -2.32 -10.41
C ASP A 19 0.22 -2.84 -10.26
N THR A 20 1.22 -2.02 -10.60
CA THR A 20 2.65 -2.42 -10.60
C THR A 20 3.51 -1.78 -9.51
N THR A 21 2.94 -0.90 -8.70
CA THR A 21 3.65 -0.20 -7.61
C THR A 21 3.00 -0.51 -6.26
N PHE A 22 3.79 -1.07 -5.34
CA PHE A 22 3.30 -1.58 -4.06
C PHE A 22 4.00 -0.90 -2.87
N ILE A 23 3.22 -0.63 -1.81
CA ILE A 23 3.73 -0.10 -0.54
C ILE A 23 3.30 -1.03 0.59
N GLY A 24 4.26 -1.71 1.22
CA GLY A 24 4.04 -2.47 2.44
C GLY A 24 3.87 -1.54 3.63
N VAL A 25 2.68 -1.55 4.24
CA VAL A 25 2.36 -0.72 5.41
C VAL A 25 2.61 -1.52 6.68
N GLY A 26 3.68 -1.19 7.40
CA GLY A 26 3.97 -1.82 8.68
C GLY A 26 5.45 -1.71 9.06
N PRO A 27 5.80 -2.15 10.27
CA PRO A 27 7.16 -2.04 10.79
C PRO A 27 8.14 -2.94 10.05
N HIS A 28 7.71 -3.92 9.26
CA HIS A 28 8.64 -4.85 8.61
C HIS A 28 8.16 -5.23 7.20
N PRO A 29 8.89 -4.83 6.14
CA PRO A 29 8.43 -5.01 4.77
C PRO A 29 8.86 -6.36 4.18
N VAL A 30 8.51 -7.45 4.87
CA VAL A 30 8.93 -8.82 4.49
C VAL A 30 8.33 -9.30 3.17
N LEU A 31 7.22 -8.72 2.75
CA LEU A 31 6.49 -9.17 1.56
C LEU A 31 6.93 -8.45 0.27
N CYS A 32 7.80 -7.45 0.35
CA CYS A 32 8.20 -6.69 -0.84
C CYS A 32 8.92 -7.55 -1.88
N SER A 33 9.81 -8.46 -1.47
CA SER A 33 10.47 -9.38 -2.41
C SER A 33 9.47 -10.33 -3.06
N SER A 34 8.54 -10.90 -2.27
CA SER A 34 7.51 -11.80 -2.80
C SER A 34 6.57 -11.13 -3.79
N VAL A 35 6.33 -9.82 -3.67
CA VAL A 35 5.59 -9.05 -4.68
C VAL A 35 6.34 -9.03 -6.01
N VAL A 36 7.62 -8.65 -5.97
CA VAL A 36 8.47 -8.57 -7.17
C VAL A 36 8.61 -9.94 -7.82
N GLU A 37 8.93 -10.98 -7.03
CA GLU A 37 9.04 -12.36 -7.52
C GLU A 37 7.74 -12.87 -8.18
N THR A 38 6.57 -12.50 -7.63
CA THR A 38 5.28 -12.90 -8.20
C THR A 38 4.99 -12.22 -9.54
N ALA A 39 5.37 -10.94 -9.68
CA ALA A 39 5.21 -10.18 -10.91
C ALA A 39 6.19 -10.65 -12.00
N ASP A 40 7.45 -10.89 -11.62
CA ASP A 40 8.48 -11.43 -12.50
C ASP A 40 8.08 -12.80 -13.06
N ALA A 41 7.46 -13.65 -12.24
CA ALA A 41 6.98 -14.97 -12.65
C ALA A 41 5.89 -14.95 -13.75
N ILE A 42 5.27 -13.79 -14.00
CA ILE A 42 4.31 -13.57 -15.09
C ILE A 42 4.83 -12.57 -16.13
N GLY A 43 6.11 -12.22 -16.08
CA GLY A 43 6.78 -11.34 -17.06
C GLY A 43 6.40 -9.86 -16.95
N VAL A 44 5.97 -9.39 -15.78
CA VAL A 44 5.63 -7.98 -15.54
C VAL A 44 6.58 -7.38 -14.52
N GLU A 45 7.20 -6.24 -14.86
CA GLU A 45 8.00 -5.51 -13.88
C GLU A 45 7.10 -4.83 -12.83
N ALA A 46 7.38 -5.09 -11.56
CA ALA A 46 6.73 -4.43 -10.43
C ALA A 46 7.76 -3.92 -9.42
N THR A 47 7.37 -2.87 -8.68
CA THR A 47 8.19 -2.29 -7.63
C THR A 47 7.47 -2.34 -6.29
N ALA A 48 8.22 -2.59 -5.21
CA ALA A 48 7.66 -2.65 -3.87
C ALA A 48 8.59 -1.98 -2.84
N THR A 49 8.04 -1.13 -1.98
CA THR A 49 8.77 -0.56 -0.83
C THR A 49 8.00 -0.70 0.47
N GLY A 50 8.72 -0.65 1.59
CA GLY A 50 8.14 -0.60 2.93
C GLY A 50 8.00 0.83 3.46
N SER A 51 6.89 1.12 4.13
CA SER A 51 6.67 2.39 4.83
C SER A 51 7.61 2.56 6.03
N LEU A 52 7.90 1.48 6.76
CA LEU A 52 8.81 1.44 7.90
C LEU A 52 9.71 0.21 7.81
N ARG A 53 10.74 0.16 8.66
CA ARG A 53 11.61 -1.00 8.85
C ARG A 53 11.76 -1.26 10.34
N ARG A 54 11.97 -2.54 10.68
CA ARG A 54 12.12 -2.98 12.06
C ARG A 54 13.36 -2.28 12.61
N ASP A 55 13.23 -1.71 13.80
CA ASP A 55 14.27 -0.94 14.48
C ASP A 55 14.74 0.33 13.73
N ASP A 56 14.05 0.73 12.66
CA ASP A 56 14.29 1.97 11.90
C ASP A 56 12.93 2.56 11.47
N GLY A 57 12.11 2.92 12.46
CA GLY A 57 10.74 3.45 12.27
C GLY A 57 10.65 4.98 12.21
N GLY A 58 11.78 5.69 12.11
CA GLY A 58 11.81 7.15 12.20
C GLY A 58 11.35 7.87 10.92
N PRO A 59 11.16 9.21 10.99
CA PRO A 59 10.75 10.03 9.84
C PRO A 59 11.63 9.86 8.61
N ARG A 60 12.94 9.67 8.80
CA ARG A 60 13.90 9.44 7.70
C ARG A 60 13.57 8.19 6.88
N ARG A 61 13.28 7.05 7.53
CA ARG A 61 12.93 5.81 6.84
C ARG A 61 11.61 5.95 6.11
N PHE A 62 10.62 6.57 6.75
CA PHE A 62 9.34 6.85 6.13
C PHE A 62 9.50 7.72 4.88
N LEU A 63 10.22 8.84 4.98
CA LEU A 63 10.49 9.74 3.85
C LEU A 63 11.32 9.07 2.74
N THR A 64 12.18 8.11 3.08
CA THR A 64 12.88 7.30 2.07
C THR A 64 11.89 6.46 1.26
N GLY A 65 10.92 5.81 1.92
CA GLY A 65 9.85 5.07 1.24
C GLY A 65 8.97 5.98 0.36
N VAL A 66 8.65 7.18 0.86
CA VAL A 66 7.91 8.21 0.08
C VAL A 66 8.72 8.66 -1.14
N GLY A 67 10.03 8.90 -0.98
CA GLY A 67 10.92 9.28 -2.06
C GLY A 67 11.06 8.19 -3.13
N GLN A 68 11.09 6.92 -2.72
CA GLN A 68 11.08 5.78 -3.65
C GLN A 68 9.77 5.73 -4.45
N ALA A 69 8.62 5.84 -3.77
CA ALA A 69 7.32 5.89 -4.45
C ALA A 69 7.23 7.08 -5.43
N TRP A 70 7.74 8.25 -5.04
CA TRP A 70 7.82 9.42 -5.91
C TRP A 70 8.70 9.15 -7.16
N ALA A 71 9.86 8.51 -7.00
CA ALA A 71 10.74 8.15 -8.12
C ALA A 71 10.09 7.15 -9.09
N TRP A 72 9.13 6.35 -8.62
CA TRP A 72 8.30 5.46 -9.44
C TRP A 72 7.08 6.16 -10.06
N GLY A 73 6.93 7.48 -9.87
CA GLY A 73 5.85 8.27 -10.45
C GLY A 73 4.57 8.35 -9.59
N VAL A 74 4.59 7.86 -8.35
CA VAL A 74 3.45 8.02 -7.44
C VAL A 74 3.33 9.49 -7.02
N PRO A 75 2.17 10.15 -7.24
CA PRO A 75 1.99 11.54 -6.86
C PRO A 75 2.02 11.69 -5.33
N VAL A 76 2.95 12.50 -4.83
CA VAL A 76 3.08 12.83 -3.41
C VAL A 76 2.68 14.29 -3.18
N ALA A 77 1.75 14.49 -2.24
CA ALA A 77 1.31 15.82 -1.84
C ALA A 77 2.23 16.42 -0.77
N TRP A 78 3.45 16.82 -1.17
CA TRP A 78 4.51 17.31 -0.26
C TRP A 78 4.10 18.48 0.64
N GLY A 79 3.23 19.37 0.16
CA GLY A 79 2.73 20.54 0.90
C GLY A 79 1.48 20.30 1.75
N ALA A 80 0.94 19.08 1.78
CA ALA A 80 -0.30 18.79 2.47
C ALA A 80 -0.10 18.83 3.99
N ARG A 81 -0.60 19.90 4.63
CA ARG A 81 -0.77 19.94 6.08
C ARG A 81 -2.11 19.35 6.44
N HIS A 82 -2.09 18.30 7.26
CA HIS A 82 -3.30 17.69 7.79
C HIS A 82 -3.48 18.06 9.26
N THR A 83 -4.66 18.53 9.63
CA THR A 83 -5.04 18.60 11.05
C THR A 83 -5.12 17.18 11.64
N PRO A 84 -5.03 17.01 12.97
CA PRO A 84 -5.22 15.70 13.60
C PRO A 84 -6.50 14.98 13.15
N GLU A 85 -7.60 15.72 12.99
CA GLU A 85 -8.91 15.21 12.56
C GLU A 85 -8.85 14.71 11.12
N GLN A 86 -8.21 15.47 10.22
CA GLN A 86 -8.01 15.07 8.83
C GLN A 86 -7.15 13.81 8.72
N ARG A 87 -6.11 13.67 9.55
CA ARG A 87 -5.29 12.44 9.60
C ARG A 87 -6.13 11.25 10.05
N ARG A 88 -6.91 11.40 11.13
CA ARG A 88 -7.79 10.33 11.65
C ARG A 88 -8.82 9.91 10.60
N ARG A 89 -9.46 10.87 9.93
CA ARG A 89 -10.43 10.58 8.85
C ARG A 89 -9.78 9.77 7.73
N ARG A 90 -8.61 10.18 7.24
CA ARG A 90 -7.89 9.46 6.17
C ARG A 90 -7.51 8.03 6.55
N VAL A 91 -7.10 7.81 7.80
CA VAL A 91 -6.82 6.46 8.31
C VAL A 91 -8.10 5.62 8.34
N LEU A 92 -9.21 6.17 8.84
CA LEU A 92 -10.49 5.47 8.84
C LEU A 92 -10.96 5.16 7.42
N ASP A 93 -10.87 6.11 6.49
CA ASP A 93 -11.23 5.91 5.08
C ASP A 93 -10.34 4.85 4.41
N LEU A 94 -9.04 4.82 4.73
CA LEU A 94 -8.13 3.79 4.25
C LEU A 94 -8.52 2.40 4.76
N VAL A 95 -8.76 2.27 6.07
CA VAL A 95 -9.16 1.00 6.71
C VAL A 95 -10.51 0.53 6.18
N SER A 96 -11.49 1.44 6.06
CA SER A 96 -12.82 1.13 5.52
C SER A 96 -12.75 0.68 4.06
N ARG A 97 -11.99 1.37 3.20
CA ARG A 97 -11.80 0.95 1.80
C ARG A 97 -11.09 -0.39 1.69
N HIS A 98 -10.06 -0.63 2.50
CA HIS A 98 -9.36 -1.91 2.52
C HIS A 98 -10.30 -3.04 2.97
N THR A 99 -11.09 -2.80 4.01
CA THR A 99 -12.08 -3.76 4.53
C THR A 99 -13.15 -4.07 3.48
N ALA A 100 -13.65 -3.04 2.80
CA ALA A 100 -14.62 -3.18 1.73
C ALA A 100 -14.05 -4.01 0.55
N ALA A 101 -12.81 -3.75 0.15
CA ALA A 101 -12.12 -4.54 -0.87
C ALA A 101 -11.94 -6.02 -0.45
N VAL A 102 -11.59 -6.28 0.81
CA VAL A 102 -11.43 -7.64 1.34
C VAL A 102 -12.77 -8.38 1.45
N LEU A 103 -13.85 -7.68 1.82
CA LEU A 103 -15.17 -8.28 1.99
C LEU A 103 -16.01 -8.31 0.70
N GLY A 104 -15.49 -7.77 -0.41
CA GLY A 104 -16.20 -7.72 -1.70
C GLY A 104 -17.36 -6.72 -1.73
N HIS A 105 -17.27 -5.63 -0.96
CA HIS A 105 -18.26 -4.57 -0.93
C HIS A 105 -17.68 -3.28 -1.55
N SER A 106 -18.49 -2.52 -2.28
CA SER A 106 -18.08 -1.20 -2.78
C SER A 106 -18.29 -0.14 -1.69
N TRP A 107 -17.19 0.51 -1.27
CA TRP A 107 -17.29 1.70 -0.41
C TRP A 107 -17.57 2.91 -1.28
N THR A 108 -18.80 3.42 -1.25
CA THR A 108 -19.15 4.69 -1.89
C THR A 108 -19.03 5.81 -0.86
N THR A 109 -18.18 6.80 -1.16
CA THR A 109 -17.99 8.01 -0.36
C THR A 109 -19.33 8.75 -0.27
N ARG A 110 -20.09 8.56 0.82
CA ARG A 110 -21.23 9.42 1.13
C ARG A 110 -20.83 10.37 2.24
N CYS A 111 -20.03 11.36 1.88
CA CYS A 111 -19.82 12.58 2.66
C CYS A 111 -19.84 13.76 1.68
N SER A 112 -21.03 14.30 1.45
CA SER A 112 -21.23 15.70 1.05
C SER A 112 -21.31 16.55 2.33
N PRO A 113 -20.96 17.86 2.26
CA PRO A 113 -20.40 18.63 3.38
C PRO A 113 -21.29 18.78 4.61
#